data_AF-A0A699J895-F1
#
_entry.id   AF-A0A699J895-F1
#
_cell.length_a   1.000
_cell.length_b   1.000
_cell.length_c   1.000
_cell.angle_alpha   90.00
_cell.angle_beta   90.00
_cell.angle_gamma   90.00
#
_symmetry.space_group_name_H-M   'P 1'
#
loop_
_entity.id
_entity.type
_entity.pdbx_description
1 polymer ?
#
loop_
_entity_poly.entity_id
_entity_poly.type
_entity_poly.pdbx_seq_one_letter_code
_entity_poly.pdbx_strand_id
1 'polypeptide(L)'
;FSKHDVYSTLKILNVVSVKVDKLHGYGYLEEIMVRRADRQLYKFKEGDFVNLHLNDIEDVFLLLGVQHKLFQLDGNEIVDLAVALHMFPRSLIIKRRVEDVQLGVESYHKKLNITKPPKDFLGISAKEQYTPSFDPPRVIYEDLSHQKRLM
;
A
#
# COMPACT_ATOMS: atom_id res chain seq x y z
N PHE A 1 13.62 3.81 -15.03
CA PHE A 1 13.46 4.89 -14.05
C PHE A 1 13.86 6.22 -14.67
N SER A 2 12.89 7.08 -14.98
CA SER A 2 13.16 8.49 -15.30
C SER A 2 13.58 9.20 -14.01
N LYS A 3 14.67 9.97 -14.07
CA LYS A 3 15.24 10.74 -12.94
C LYS A 3 14.38 11.93 -12.47
N HIS A 4 13.16 12.12 -12.99
CA HIS A 4 12.54 13.44 -13.01
C HIS A 4 11.32 13.67 -12.10
N ASP A 5 10.79 12.64 -11.42
CA ASP A 5 9.58 12.83 -10.60
C ASP A 5 9.85 12.61 -9.10
N VAL A 6 10.93 13.18 -8.58
CA VAL A 6 11.09 13.31 -7.12
C VAL A 6 10.32 14.57 -6.70
N TYR A 7 9.22 14.39 -5.96
CA TYR A 7 8.27 15.45 -5.62
C TYR A 7 8.93 16.68 -4.95
N SER A 8 9.97 16.50 -4.12
CA SER A 8 10.83 17.57 -3.59
C SER A 8 11.94 16.99 -2.69
N THR A 9 13.04 17.73 -2.49
CA THR A 9 14.07 17.43 -1.47
C THR A 9 13.86 18.20 -0.16
N LEU A 10 12.75 18.94 -0.04
CA LEU A 10 12.48 19.79 1.11
C LEU A 10 12.00 18.98 2.32
N LYS A 11 12.60 19.24 3.47
CA LYS A 11 12.29 18.59 4.75
C LYS A 11 10.82 18.75 5.13
N ILE A 12 10.19 17.68 5.65
CA ILE A 12 8.85 17.75 6.24
C ILE A 12 8.94 18.34 7.66
N LEU A 13 8.14 19.37 7.93
CA LEU A 13 8.10 20.07 9.22
C LEU A 13 6.96 19.59 10.11
N ASN A 14 5.81 19.30 9.51
CA ASN A 14 4.62 18.83 10.23
C ASN A 14 3.69 18.01 9.33
N VAL A 15 2.90 17.13 9.93
CA VAL A 15 1.76 16.46 9.31
C VAL A 15 0.48 17.19 9.73
N VAL A 16 -0.37 17.52 8.76
CA VAL A 16 -1.59 18.30 8.99
C VAL A 16 -2.83 17.41 9.09
N SER A 17 -2.94 16.43 8.20
CA SER A 17 -4.04 15.47 8.21
C SER A 17 -3.60 14.14 7.62
N VAL A 18 -4.24 13.07 8.08
CA VAL A 18 -3.96 11.70 7.66
C VAL A 18 -5.29 11.01 7.43
N LYS A 19 -5.39 10.24 6.34
CA LYS A 19 -6.48 9.33 6.08
C LYS A 19 -5.92 7.91 5.98
N VAL A 20 -6.34 7.05 6.91
CA VAL A 20 -5.98 5.63 6.93
C VAL A 20 -7.25 4.81 6.71
N ASP A 21 -7.22 3.92 5.74
CA ASP A 21 -8.29 2.97 5.48
C ASP A 21 -7.96 1.62 6.11
N LYS A 22 -8.87 1.10 6.93
CA LYS A 22 -8.68 -0.15 7.67
C LYS A 22 -9.23 -1.31 6.86
N LEU A 23 -8.36 -2.01 6.14
CA LEU A 23 -8.73 -3.18 5.35
C LEU A 23 -8.14 -4.45 5.97
N HIS A 24 -8.96 -5.48 6.16
CA HIS A 24 -8.55 -6.79 6.70
C HIS A 24 -7.81 -6.72 8.05
N GLY A 25 -8.16 -5.76 8.91
CA GLY A 25 -7.53 -5.58 10.22
C GLY A 25 -6.21 -4.80 10.20
N TYR A 26 -5.77 -4.31 9.03
CA TYR A 26 -4.58 -3.47 8.88
C TYR A 26 -4.96 -2.07 8.37
N GLY A 27 -4.32 -1.04 8.91
CA GLY A 27 -4.45 0.33 8.42
C GLY A 27 -3.51 0.58 7.24
N TYR A 28 -4.08 1.00 6.11
CA TYR A 28 -3.35 1.43 4.92
C TYR A 28 -3.46 2.95 4.78
N LEU A 29 -2.32 3.61 4.62
CA LEU A 29 -2.30 5.06 4.37
C LEU A 29 -2.91 5.33 3.00
N GLU A 30 -4.04 6.02 2.95
CA GLU A 30 -4.69 6.41 1.69
C GLU A 30 -4.22 7.79 1.26
N GLU A 31 -4.14 8.71 2.24
CA GLU A 31 -3.80 10.10 2.01
C GLU A 31 -3.05 10.70 3.20
N ILE A 32 -2.05 11.52 2.91
CA ILE A 32 -1.37 12.34 3.91
C ILE A 32 -1.15 13.76 3.40
N MET A 33 -1.48 14.73 4.24
CA MET A 33 -1.12 16.13 4.01
C MET A 33 0.01 16.54 4.94
N VAL A 34 1.08 17.08 4.36
CA VAL A 34 2.28 17.50 5.09
C VAL A 34 2.64 18.94 4.77
N ARG A 35 3.25 19.61 5.73
CA ARG A 35 3.85 20.93 5.57
C ARG A 35 5.36 20.78 5.45
N ARG A 36 5.95 21.25 4.35
CA ARG A 36 7.40 21.22 4.12
C ARG A 36 8.10 22.51 4.59
N ALA A 37 9.42 22.57 4.44
CA ALA A 37 10.27 23.69 4.87
C ALA A 37 9.91 25.05 4.25
N ASP A 38 9.35 25.04 3.04
CA ASP A 38 8.78 26.21 2.35
C ASP A 38 7.44 26.69 2.96
N ARG A 39 6.95 26.00 3.99
CA ARG A 39 5.66 26.22 4.66
C ARG A 39 4.43 25.95 3.79
N GLN A 40 4.60 25.40 2.59
CA GLN A 40 3.48 24.99 1.75
C GLN A 40 2.94 23.64 2.16
N LEU A 41 1.66 23.41 1.82
CA LEU A 41 0.98 22.15 2.06
C LEU A 41 1.04 21.27 0.82
N TYR A 42 1.47 20.05 1.02
CA TYR A 42 1.56 19.03 -0.01
C TYR A 42 0.64 17.88 0.37
N LYS A 43 -0.11 17.40 -0.63
CA LYS A 43 -1.05 16.30 -0.48
C LYS A 43 -0.52 15.12 -1.27
N PHE A 44 -0.34 14.00 -0.59
CA PHE A 44 0.12 12.75 -1.17
C PHE A 44 -0.98 11.71 -1.03
N LYS A 45 -1.27 11.00 -2.11
CA LYS A 45 -2.16 9.83 -2.12
C LYS A 45 -1.36 8.54 -2.31
N GLU A 46 -1.99 7.39 -2.11
CA GLU A 46 -1.34 6.07 -2.25
C GLU A 46 -0.51 5.91 -3.53
N GLY A 47 -1.02 6.40 -4.67
CA GLY A 47 -0.31 6.36 -5.95
C GLY A 47 0.95 7.23 -6.01
N ASP A 48 0.98 8.33 -5.26
CA ASP A 48 2.12 9.26 -5.22
C ASP A 48 3.26 8.74 -4.34
N PHE A 49 3.00 7.77 -3.47
CA PHE A 49 3.99 7.34 -2.48
C PHE A 49 5.20 6.64 -3.09
N VAL A 50 5.09 6.11 -4.31
CA VAL A 50 6.24 5.57 -5.05
C VAL A 50 7.27 6.66 -5.35
N ASN A 51 6.82 7.91 -5.45
CA ASN A 51 7.62 9.09 -5.74
C ASN A 51 8.06 9.86 -4.49
N LEU A 52 7.67 9.41 -3.29
CA LEU A 52 8.15 9.99 -2.04
C LEU A 52 9.63 9.66 -1.85
N HIS A 53 10.40 10.66 -1.43
CA HIS A 53 11.82 10.46 -1.17
C HIS A 53 12.01 9.69 0.15
N LEU A 54 13.07 8.88 0.26
CA LEU A 54 13.37 8.15 1.51
C LEU A 54 13.49 9.09 2.72
N ASN A 55 14.07 10.28 2.50
CA ASN A 55 14.16 11.33 3.53
C ASN A 55 12.77 11.83 3.97
N ASP A 56 11.78 11.87 3.09
CA ASP A 56 10.43 12.29 3.47
C ASP A 56 9.82 11.27 4.45
N ILE A 57 10.07 9.97 4.24
CA ILE A 57 9.63 8.90 5.13
C ILE A 57 10.36 9.01 6.47
N GLU A 58 11.68 9.22 6.45
CA GLU A 58 12.49 9.41 7.65
C GLU A 58 12.03 10.62 8.46
N ASP A 59 11.74 11.75 7.80
CA ASP A 59 11.22 12.95 8.45
C ASP A 59 9.89 12.69 9.16
N VAL A 60 8.95 11.97 8.51
CA VAL A 60 7.67 11.62 9.14
C VAL A 60 7.90 10.67 10.33
N PHE A 61 8.84 9.72 10.22
CA PHE A 61 9.21 8.83 11.32
C PHE A 61 9.80 9.58 12.51
N LEU A 62 10.65 10.57 12.25
CA LEU A 62 11.23 11.45 13.27
C LEU A 62 10.16 12.32 13.94
N LEU A 63 9.15 12.76 13.18
CA LEU A 63 8.01 13.48 13.73
C LEU A 63 7.17 12.61 14.68
N LEU A 64 7.00 11.31 14.40
CA LEU A 64 6.34 10.38 15.32
C LEU A 64 7.15 10.12 16.60
N GLY A 65 8.48 9.91 16.47
CA GLY A 65 9.30 9.40 17.57
C GLY A 65 9.91 10.47 18.48
N VAL A 66 10.18 11.67 17.96
CA VAL A 66 11.03 12.66 18.64
C VAL A 66 10.26 13.93 19.01
N GLN A 67 9.13 14.21 18.35
CA GLN A 67 8.51 15.52 18.45
C GLN A 67 7.02 15.41 18.68
N HIS A 68 6.53 16.09 19.71
CA HIS A 68 5.10 16.28 19.91
C HIS A 68 4.41 17.06 18.77
N LYS A 69 5.07 17.35 17.65
CA LYS A 69 4.57 18.18 16.54
C LYS A 69 3.31 17.66 15.86
N LEU A 70 2.92 16.40 16.09
CA LEU A 70 1.66 15.83 15.65
C LEU A 70 0.43 16.27 16.48
N PHE A 71 0.54 17.29 17.33
CA PHE A 71 -0.57 17.83 18.14
C PHE A 71 -1.88 18.15 17.38
N GLN A 72 -1.81 18.27 16.05
CA GLN A 72 -2.98 18.54 15.20
C GLN A 72 -3.82 17.29 14.92
N LEU A 73 -3.24 16.10 15.09
CA LEU A 73 -3.89 14.81 14.82
C LEU A 73 -4.47 14.22 16.10
N ASP A 74 -5.57 13.47 15.97
CA ASP A 74 -6.12 12.71 17.09
C ASP A 74 -5.20 11.55 17.50
N GLY A 75 -5.27 11.12 18.76
CA GLY A 75 -4.47 10.01 19.27
C GLY A 75 -4.66 8.72 18.45
N ASN A 76 -5.88 8.45 17.97
CA ASN A 76 -6.14 7.29 17.12
C ASN A 76 -5.51 7.42 15.74
N GLU A 77 -5.54 8.61 15.14
CA GLU A 77 -4.91 8.89 13.84
C GLU A 77 -3.39 8.75 13.91
N ILE A 78 -2.78 9.12 15.03
CA ILE A 78 -1.33 8.93 15.26
C ILE A 78 -0.98 7.44 15.29
N VAL A 79 -1.79 6.63 15.99
CA VAL A 79 -1.59 5.17 16.05
C VAL A 79 -1.77 4.55 14.66
N ASP A 80 -2.81 4.93 13.94
CA ASP A 80 -3.09 4.44 12.59
C ASP A 80 -1.97 4.85 11.61
N LEU A 81 -1.47 6.09 11.70
CA LEU A 81 -0.31 6.57 10.94
C LEU A 81 0.95 5.77 11.26
N ALA A 82 1.21 5.50 12.54
CA ALA A 82 2.38 4.72 12.96
C ALA A 82 2.36 3.32 12.35
N VAL A 83 1.22 2.64 12.43
CA VAL A 83 1.04 1.30 11.84
C VAL A 83 1.22 1.34 10.32
N ALA A 84 0.60 2.32 9.65
CA ALA A 84 0.69 2.42 8.20
C ALA A 84 2.12 2.72 7.72
N LEU A 85 2.85 3.60 8.41
CA LEU A 85 4.26 3.89 8.11
C LEU A 85 5.19 2.71 8.39
N HIS A 86 4.93 1.90 9.41
CA HIS A 86 5.69 0.67 9.64
C HIS A 86 5.50 -0.35 8.51
N MET A 87 4.32 -0.38 7.89
CA MET A 87 4.02 -1.27 6.77
C MET A 87 4.56 -0.73 5.43
N PHE A 88 4.78 0.58 5.33
CA PHE A 88 5.15 1.25 4.09
C PHE A 88 6.48 0.76 3.46
N PRO A 89 7.61 0.62 4.19
CA PRO A 89 8.83 0.07 3.62
C PRO A 89 8.66 -1.37 3.14
N ARG A 90 7.86 -2.18 3.85
CA ARG A 90 7.59 -3.57 3.47
C ARG A 90 6.82 -3.65 2.15
N SER A 91 5.81 -2.81 1.97
CA SER A 91 5.04 -2.77 0.72
C SER A 91 5.90 -2.28 -0.45
N LEU A 92 6.82 -1.32 -0.23
CA LEU A 92 7.76 -0.86 -1.25
C LEU A 92 8.73 -1.98 -1.69
N ILE A 93 9.28 -2.74 -0.74
CA ILE A 93 10.16 -3.89 -1.03
C ILE A 93 9.41 -4.94 -1.85
N ILE A 94 8.17 -5.24 -1.50
CA ILE A 94 7.34 -6.20 -2.23
C ILE A 94 7.10 -5.72 -3.66
N LYS A 95 6.69 -4.45 -3.85
CA LYS A 95 6.49 -3.86 -5.19
C LYS A 95 7.75 -4.00 -6.06
N ARG A 96 8.93 -3.66 -5.53
CA ARG A 96 10.21 -3.83 -6.26
C ARG A 96 10.49 -5.28 -6.65
N ARG A 97 10.27 -6.23 -5.73
CA ARG A 97 10.45 -7.66 -6.05
C ARG A 97 9.49 -8.13 -7.14
N VAL A 98 8.24 -7.66 -7.12
CA VAL A 98 7.27 -7.99 -8.17
C VAL A 98 7.70 -7.41 -9.51
N GLU A 99 8.16 -6.16 -9.55
CA GLU A 99 8.70 -5.52 -10.75
C GLU A 99 9.91 -6.29 -11.31
N ASP A 100 10.87 -6.66 -10.45
CA ASP A 100 12.06 -7.44 -10.84
C ASP A 100 11.69 -8.81 -11.41
N VAL A 101 10.74 -9.51 -10.78
CA VAL A 101 10.24 -10.80 -11.27
C VAL A 101 9.57 -10.63 -12.63
N GLN A 102 8.75 -9.60 -12.80
CA GLN A 102 8.07 -9.33 -14.05
C GLN A 102 9.06 -9.05 -15.19
N LEU A 103 10.11 -8.25 -14.93
CA LEU A 103 11.21 -8.04 -15.88
C LEU A 103 11.96 -9.34 -16.20
N GLY A 104 12.19 -10.20 -15.19
CA GLY A 104 12.77 -11.52 -15.38
C GLY A 104 11.94 -12.38 -16.33
N VAL A 105 10.63 -12.44 -16.12
CA VAL A 105 9.69 -13.17 -16.99
C VAL A 105 9.72 -12.62 -18.42
N GLU A 106 9.69 -11.30 -18.59
CA GLU A 106 9.77 -10.66 -19.92
C GLU A 106 11.09 -10.98 -20.64
N SER A 107 12.21 -10.96 -19.91
CA SER A 107 13.52 -11.36 -20.43
C SER A 107 13.54 -12.82 -20.88
N TYR A 108 12.99 -13.73 -20.07
CA TYR A 108 12.86 -15.15 -20.40
C TYR A 108 12.01 -15.38 -21.66
N HIS A 109 10.85 -14.73 -21.77
CA HIS A 109 10.02 -14.82 -22.98
C HIS A 109 10.77 -14.36 -24.23
N LYS A 110 11.50 -13.24 -24.13
CA LYS A 110 12.30 -12.70 -25.25
C LYS A 110 13.40 -13.67 -25.67
N LYS A 111 14.08 -14.32 -24.72
CA LYS A 111 15.13 -15.32 -24.99
C LYS A 111 14.57 -16.56 -25.72
N LEU A 112 13.35 -16.96 -25.40
CA LEU A 112 12.69 -18.13 -25.99
C LEU A 112 11.90 -17.80 -27.28
N ASN A 113 11.89 -16.54 -27.72
CA ASN A 113 11.03 -16.05 -28.82
C ASN A 113 9.55 -16.38 -28.62
N ILE A 114 9.11 -16.51 -27.36
CA ILE A 114 7.71 -16.80 -27.04
C ILE A 114 6.94 -15.49 -27.15
N THR A 115 6.00 -15.45 -28.10
CA THR A 115 5.05 -14.34 -28.19
C THR A 115 4.09 -14.43 -27.00
N LYS A 116 3.74 -13.28 -26.40
CA LYS A 116 2.79 -13.22 -25.29
C LYS A 116 1.55 -14.04 -25.67
N PRO A 117 1.18 -15.09 -24.91
CA PRO A 117 0.10 -15.96 -25.32
C PRO A 117 -1.19 -15.12 -25.42
N PRO A 118 -2.00 -15.33 -26.47
CA PRO A 118 -3.29 -14.64 -26.59
C PRO A 118 -4.10 -14.94 -25.32
N LYS A 119 -4.62 -13.89 -24.67
CA LYS A 119 -5.56 -14.06 -23.55
C LYS A 119 -6.85 -14.73 -24.00
N ASP A 120 -7.21 -14.51 -25.25
CA ASP A 120 -8.39 -15.06 -25.89
C ASP A 120 -8.00 -16.34 -26.64
N PHE A 121 -8.20 -17.48 -25.98
CA PHE A 121 -8.06 -18.77 -26.63
C PHE A 121 -9.35 -19.06 -27.40
N LEU A 122 -9.28 -19.06 -28.73
CA LEU A 122 -10.38 -19.48 -29.60
C LEU A 122 -10.68 -20.97 -29.33
N GLY A 123 -11.75 -21.23 -28.58
CA GLY A 123 -12.15 -22.57 -28.12
C GLY A 123 -12.28 -22.74 -26.61
N ILE A 124 -11.77 -21.80 -25.81
CA ILE A 124 -12.08 -21.70 -24.38
C ILE A 124 -13.22 -20.69 -24.24
N SER A 125 -14.47 -21.15 -24.33
CA SER A 125 -15.60 -20.34 -23.90
C SER A 125 -15.38 -19.97 -22.44
N ALA A 126 -15.57 -18.69 -22.08
CA ALA A 126 -15.67 -18.30 -20.68
C ALA A 126 -16.71 -19.22 -20.02
N LYS A 127 -16.26 -20.19 -19.21
CA LYS A 127 -17.18 -20.93 -18.36
C LYS A 127 -17.75 -19.90 -17.40
N GLU A 128 -19.05 -20.00 -17.14
CA GLU A 128 -19.69 -19.26 -16.06
C GLU A 128 -18.80 -19.37 -14.81
N GLN A 129 -18.69 -18.26 -14.08
CA GLN A 129 -17.99 -18.26 -12.81
C GLN A 129 -18.50 -19.45 -12.01
N TYR A 130 -17.57 -20.24 -11.46
CA TYR A 130 -17.91 -21.39 -10.65
C TYR A 130 -18.84 -20.91 -9.52
N THR A 131 -20.13 -21.19 -9.69
CA THR A 131 -21.14 -20.96 -8.68
C THR A 131 -21.27 -22.31 -7.97
N PRO A 132 -20.82 -22.44 -6.73
CA PRO A 132 -20.97 -23.69 -5.99
C PRO A 132 -22.44 -24.10 -6.03
N SER A 133 -22.77 -25.30 -6.51
CA SER A 133 -24.17 -25.75 -6.63
C SER A 133 -24.81 -26.07 -5.27
N PHE A 134 -24.05 -25.92 -4.19
CA PHE A 134 -24.48 -26.14 -2.83
C PHE A 134 -24.04 -24.95 -2.00
N ASP A 135 -24.93 -24.49 -1.12
CA ASP A 135 -24.54 -23.59 -0.04
C ASP A 135 -23.43 -24.30 0.77
N PRO A 136 -22.20 -23.77 0.80
CA PRO A 136 -21.17 -24.35 1.64
C PRO A 136 -21.69 -24.33 3.08
N PRO A 137 -21.57 -25.43 3.85
CA PRO A 137 -22.00 -25.46 5.24
C PRO A 137 -21.40 -24.25 5.96
N ARG A 138 -22.24 -23.40 6.55
CA ARG A 138 -21.77 -22.30 7.41
C ARG A 138 -20.96 -22.92 8.54
N VAL A 139 -19.64 -22.85 8.43
CA VAL A 139 -18.74 -23.31 9.47
C VAL A 139 -18.78 -22.26 10.58
N ILE A 140 -19.50 -22.59 11.65
CA ILE A 140 -19.46 -21.83 12.89
C ILE A 140 -18.28 -22.35 13.68
N TYR A 141 -17.28 -21.50 13.93
CA TYR A 141 -16.17 -21.80 14.81
C TYR A 141 -16.18 -20.85 16.02
N GLU A 142 -15.66 -21.32 17.15
CA GLU A 142 -15.37 -20.47 18.30
C GLU A 142 -13.98 -19.86 18.10
N ASP A 143 -13.89 -18.54 18.21
CA ASP A 143 -12.60 -17.89 18.32
C ASP A 143 -11.97 -18.13 19.69
N LEU A 144 -10.73 -17.65 19.88
CA LEU A 144 -9.99 -17.78 21.14
C LEU A 144 -10.66 -17.07 22.33
N SER A 145 -11.72 -16.28 22.10
CA SER A 145 -12.55 -15.64 23.12
C SER A 145 -13.91 -16.34 23.33
N HIS A 146 -14.07 -17.56 22.80
CA HIS A 146 -15.31 -18.36 22.85
C HIS A 146 -16.52 -17.67 22.20
N GLN A 147 -16.29 -16.75 21.26
CA GLN A 147 -17.37 -16.18 20.47
C GLN A 147 -17.58 -16.99 19.19
N LYS A 148 -18.83 -17.37 18.94
CA LYS A 148 -19.23 -18.07 17.72
C LYS A 148 -19.21 -17.11 16.54
N ARG A 149 -18.37 -17.40 15.54
CA ARG A 149 -18.25 -16.60 14.33
C ARG A 149 -18.49 -17.46 13.10
N LEU A 150 -19.04 -16.81 12.08
CA LEU A 150 -19.23 -17.42 10.76
C LEU A 150 -17.96 -17.20 9.95
N MET A 151 -17.45 -18.28 9.36
CA MET A 151 -16.42 -18.23 8.34
C MET A 151 -16.98 -17.80 6.98
#